data_AF-A0A934ZKV8-F1
#
_entry.id   AF-A0A934ZKV8-F1
#
_cell.length_a   1.000
_cell.length_b   1.000
_cell.length_c   1.000
_cell.angle_alpha   90.00
_cell.angle_beta   90.00
_cell.angle_gamma   90.00
#
_symmetry.space_group_name_H-M   'P 1'
#
loop_
_entity.id
_entity.type
_entity.pdbx_description
1 polymer ?
#
loop_
_entity_poly.entity_id
_entity_poly.type
_entity_poly.pdbx_seq_one_letter_code
_entity_poly.pdbx_strand_id
1 'polypeptide(L)'
;MSIAFPDVCLTPSPAGPMPIPYPNIAQSSDVSDGPTSVKVDGAMPATKGAKYSKSSGDEAGSAGGVASGCNKGAAEFMLYSFDVKFDGQNVCRLGDPLLHNRKNAVG
;
A
#
# COMPACT_ATOMS: atom_id res chain seq x y z
N MET A 1 -4.28 8.30 -3.57
CA MET A 1 -3.72 7.26 -4.44
C MET A 1 -2.21 7.30 -4.34
N SER A 2 -1.55 6.15 -4.25
CA SER A 2 -0.10 6.00 -4.37
C SER A 2 0.23 4.98 -5.45
N ILE A 3 1.38 5.15 -6.12
CA ILE A 3 1.87 4.26 -7.18
C ILE A 3 3.32 3.89 -6.85
N ALA A 4 3.58 2.60 -6.70
CA ALA A 4 4.91 2.04 -6.53
C ALA A 4 5.37 1.33 -7.81
N PHE A 5 6.62 1.56 -8.20
CA PHE A 5 7.27 0.84 -9.29
C PHE A 5 8.80 0.81 -9.09
N PRO A 6 9.48 -0.33 -9.35
CA PRO A 6 8.91 -1.61 -9.76
C PRO A 6 8.37 -2.44 -8.58
N ASP A 7 7.18 -3.02 -8.74
CA ASP A 7 6.66 -4.12 -7.92
C ASP A 7 7.00 -5.45 -8.60
N VAL A 8 8.11 -6.06 -8.21
CA VAL A 8 8.60 -7.27 -8.89
C VAL A 8 7.85 -8.48 -8.36
N CYS A 9 7.02 -9.09 -9.21
CA CYS A 9 6.21 -10.25 -8.87
C CYS A 9 6.53 -11.45 -9.77
N LEU A 10 6.34 -12.64 -9.22
CA LEU A 10 6.53 -13.91 -9.91
C LEU A 10 5.34 -14.18 -10.83
N THR A 11 5.61 -14.16 -12.13
CA THR A 11 4.61 -14.40 -13.19
C THR A 11 4.72 -15.83 -13.69
N PRO A 12 3.63 -16.61 -13.69
CA PRO A 12 3.65 -17.97 -14.23
C PRO A 12 4.11 -17.99 -15.69
N SER A 13 5.02 -18.90 -16.02
CA SER A 13 5.48 -19.16 -17.38
C SER A 13 5.68 -20.67 -17.58
N PRO A 14 5.77 -21.16 -18.84
CA PRO A 14 6.03 -22.58 -19.12
C PRO A 14 7.31 -23.13 -18.48
N ALA A 15 8.31 -22.30 -18.21
CA ALA A 15 9.58 -22.69 -17.58
C ALA A 15 9.61 -22.52 -16.05
N GLY A 16 8.48 -22.11 -15.45
CA GLY A 16 8.37 -21.76 -14.03
C GLY A 16 8.10 -20.26 -13.82
N PRO A 17 7.79 -19.83 -12.58
CA PRO A 17 7.52 -18.42 -12.29
C PRO A 17 8.75 -17.53 -12.51
N MET A 18 8.59 -16.45 -13.26
CA MET A 18 9.67 -15.50 -13.59
C MET A 18 9.42 -14.14 -12.92
N PRO A 19 10.46 -13.45 -12.41
CA PRO A 19 10.32 -12.11 -11.83
C PRO A 19 10.06 -11.09 -12.94
N ILE A 20 8.91 -10.39 -12.86
CA ILE A 20 8.52 -9.34 -13.81
C ILE A 20 8.16 -8.07 -13.02
N PRO A 21 8.66 -6.88 -13.41
CA PRO A 21 8.30 -5.63 -12.79
C PRO A 21 6.90 -5.18 -13.20
N TYR A 22 6.03 -4.91 -12.23
CA TYR A 22 4.70 -4.37 -12.42
C TYR A 22 4.55 -2.99 -11.75
N PRO A 23 3.61 -2.16 -12.21
CA PRO A 23 3.10 -1.06 -11.40
C PRO A 23 2.23 -1.63 -10.27
N ASN A 24 2.28 -1.00 -9.10
CA ASN A 24 1.40 -1.31 -8.00
C ASN A 24 0.69 -0.04 -7.49
N ILE A 25 -0.62 -0.09 -7.44
CA ILE A 25 -1.48 1.06 -7.18
C ILE A 25 -2.28 0.78 -5.92
N ALA A 26 -2.20 1.71 -4.96
CA ALA A 26 -2.98 1.68 -3.73
C ALA A 26 -3.87 2.93 -3.62
N GLN A 27 -5.13 2.73 -3.23
CA GLN A 27 -6.16 3.77 -3.25
C GLN A 27 -6.53 4.23 -1.85
N SER A 28 -6.74 5.54 -1.69
CA SER A 28 -7.18 6.12 -0.41
C SER A 28 -8.61 5.71 -0.03
N SER A 29 -9.42 5.29 -1.01
CA SER A 29 -10.74 4.69 -0.76
C SER A 29 -10.67 3.37 0.00
N ASP A 30 -9.53 2.70 -0.02
CA ASP A 30 -9.30 1.41 0.65
C ASP A 30 -8.67 1.59 2.05
N VAL A 31 -8.63 2.81 2.58
CA VAL A 31 -8.06 3.10 3.90
C VAL A 31 -8.79 2.31 5.00
N SER A 32 -8.03 1.62 5.82
CA SER A 32 -8.49 0.88 7.00
C SER A 32 -7.63 1.23 8.20
N ASP A 33 -8.11 0.88 9.40
CA ASP A 33 -7.39 1.03 10.67
C ASP A 33 -7.00 2.50 11.00
N GLY A 34 -7.83 3.45 10.56
CA GLY A 34 -7.72 4.87 10.89
C GLY A 34 -8.44 5.25 12.20
N PRO A 35 -8.50 6.56 12.54
CA PRO A 35 -9.19 7.05 13.72
C PRO A 35 -10.71 6.87 13.60
N THR A 36 -11.40 6.69 14.72
CA THR A 36 -12.85 6.42 14.74
C THR A 36 -13.68 7.67 15.05
N SER A 37 -13.08 8.68 15.69
CA SER A 37 -13.79 9.90 16.11
C SER A 37 -13.70 11.04 15.09
N VAL A 38 -12.73 10.98 14.16
CA VAL A 38 -12.40 12.07 13.23
C VAL A 38 -12.83 11.74 11.81
N LYS A 39 -13.42 12.73 11.14
CA LYS A 39 -13.68 12.71 9.70
C LYS A 39 -13.07 13.92 9.02
N VAL A 40 -12.51 13.71 7.83
CA VAL A 40 -12.05 14.75 6.92
C VAL A 40 -12.80 14.55 5.60
N ASP A 41 -13.46 15.59 5.11
CA ASP A 41 -14.33 15.52 3.92
C ASP A 41 -15.38 14.40 3.99
N GLY A 42 -15.89 14.15 5.20
CA GLY A 42 -16.89 13.11 5.46
C GLY A 42 -16.36 11.67 5.52
N ALA A 43 -15.05 11.45 5.28
CA ALA A 43 -14.41 10.15 5.28
C ALA A 43 -13.39 9.98 6.43
N MET A 44 -13.04 8.74 6.74
CA MET A 44 -12.01 8.42 7.73
C MET A 44 -10.62 8.78 7.16
N PRO A 45 -9.83 9.65 7.83
CA PRO A 45 -8.48 9.97 7.39
C PRO A 45 -7.50 8.83 7.69
N ALA A 46 -6.36 8.81 7.01
CA ALA A 46 -5.25 7.92 7.34
C ALA A 46 -4.39 8.53 8.46
N THR A 47 -4.07 7.73 9.48
CA THR A 47 -3.14 8.07 10.56
C THR A 47 -2.10 6.97 10.73
N LYS A 48 -1.10 7.20 11.58
CA LYS A 48 -0.10 6.19 11.94
C LYS A 48 -0.78 4.90 12.39
N GLY A 49 -0.47 3.80 11.70
CA GLY A 49 -1.09 2.48 11.90
C GLY A 49 -2.20 2.15 10.90
N ALA A 50 -2.75 3.16 10.22
CA ALA A 50 -3.65 2.96 9.10
C ALA A 50 -2.90 2.40 7.88
N LYS A 51 -3.65 1.77 6.99
CA LYS A 51 -3.13 1.19 5.75
C LYS A 51 -4.15 1.32 4.64
N TYR A 52 -3.71 1.23 3.40
CA TYR A 52 -4.62 0.87 2.30
C TYR A 52 -4.73 -0.65 2.29
N SER A 53 -5.95 -1.17 2.48
CA SER A 53 -6.19 -2.59 2.75
C SER A 53 -5.77 -3.53 1.62
N LYS A 54 -5.66 -3.01 0.39
CA LYS A 54 -5.25 -3.74 -0.81
C LYS A 54 -4.53 -2.84 -1.81
N SER A 55 -3.91 -3.48 -2.78
CA SER A 55 -3.31 -2.85 -3.96
C SER A 55 -3.68 -3.62 -5.25
N SER A 56 -3.34 -3.05 -6.41
CA SER A 56 -3.69 -3.58 -7.74
C SER A 56 -2.66 -3.18 -8.79
N GLY A 57 -2.70 -3.79 -9.98
CA GLY A 57 -1.77 -3.53 -11.10
C GLY A 57 -0.72 -4.62 -11.31
N ASP A 58 -0.54 -5.50 -10.34
CA ASP A 58 0.42 -6.61 -10.29
C ASP A 58 -0.25 -8.00 -10.40
N GLU A 59 -1.52 -8.07 -10.83
CA GLU A 59 -2.30 -9.32 -10.85
C GLU A 59 -1.75 -10.40 -11.77
N ALA A 60 -0.99 -10.02 -12.80
CA ALA A 60 -0.32 -10.99 -13.68
C ALA A 60 0.82 -11.73 -12.95
N GLY A 61 1.41 -11.11 -11.92
CA GLY A 61 2.35 -11.73 -10.99
C GLY A 61 1.65 -12.63 -9.96
N SER A 62 0.85 -13.58 -10.42
CA SER A 62 -0.07 -14.35 -9.57
C SER A 62 0.61 -15.36 -8.63
N ALA A 63 1.92 -15.63 -8.82
CA ALA A 63 2.72 -16.37 -7.84
C ALA A 63 3.27 -15.47 -6.71
N GLY A 64 2.88 -14.19 -6.69
CA GLY A 64 3.15 -13.24 -5.61
C GLY A 64 4.42 -12.41 -5.79
N GLY A 65 4.56 -11.39 -4.97
CA GLY A 65 5.75 -10.54 -4.91
C GLY A 65 7.01 -11.33 -4.57
N VAL A 66 8.14 -10.99 -5.18
CA VAL A 66 9.44 -11.66 -4.93
C VAL A 66 9.85 -11.56 -3.46
N ALA A 67 9.57 -10.43 -2.81
CA ALA A 67 9.85 -10.24 -1.39
C ALA A 67 8.65 -10.60 -0.50
N SER A 68 7.42 -10.30 -0.92
CA SER A 68 6.24 -10.46 -0.06
C SER A 68 5.54 -11.82 -0.16
N GLY A 69 5.71 -12.57 -1.25
CA GLY A 69 4.95 -13.78 -1.57
C GLY A 69 3.45 -13.54 -1.73
N CYS A 70 3.01 -12.29 -1.82
CA CYS A 70 1.60 -11.89 -1.82
C CYS A 70 1.23 -11.19 -3.13
N ASN A 71 -0.06 -11.20 -3.45
CA ASN A 71 -0.65 -10.42 -4.53
C ASN A 71 -1.84 -9.64 -3.95
N LYS A 72 -2.07 -8.41 -4.43
CA LYS A 72 -3.10 -7.48 -3.90
C LYS A 72 -2.96 -7.19 -2.40
N GLY A 73 -1.74 -7.26 -1.86
CA GLY A 73 -1.49 -7.00 -0.45
C GLY A 73 -1.74 -5.54 -0.06
N ALA A 74 -1.82 -5.29 1.25
CA ALA A 74 -1.98 -3.95 1.79
C ALA A 74 -0.78 -3.05 1.47
N ALA A 75 -1.02 -1.73 1.45
CA ALA A 75 0.01 -0.70 1.42
C ALA A 75 0.08 0.05 2.75
N GLU A 76 1.27 0.08 3.37
CA GLU A 76 1.50 0.61 4.72
C GLU A 76 2.29 1.92 4.67
N PHE A 77 1.84 2.95 5.40
CA PHE A 77 2.57 4.23 5.47
C PHE A 77 3.87 4.08 6.26
N MET A 78 4.96 4.59 5.67
CA MET A 78 6.28 4.63 6.31
C MET A 78 6.51 5.92 7.08
N LEU A 79 5.94 7.02 6.57
CA LEU A 79 6.04 8.35 7.17
C LEU A 79 4.66 8.92 7.45
N TYR A 80 4.64 9.89 8.35
CA TYR A 80 3.47 10.59 8.83
C TYR A 80 3.92 11.95 9.37
N SER A 81 2.97 12.87 9.58
CA SER A 81 3.22 14.19 10.15
C SER A 81 3.99 14.11 11.48
N PHE A 82 4.85 15.07 11.78
CA PHE A 82 5.62 15.08 13.03
C PHE A 82 4.83 15.67 14.22
N ASP A 83 3.87 16.53 13.93
CA ASP A 83 3.18 17.39 14.90
C ASP A 83 1.65 17.26 14.84
N VAL A 84 1.06 17.15 13.65
CA VAL A 84 -0.38 17.01 13.47
C VAL A 84 -0.84 15.58 13.76
N LYS A 85 -1.81 15.45 14.66
CA LYS A 85 -2.36 14.17 15.14
C LYS A 85 -3.88 14.17 15.17
N PHE A 86 -4.48 13.02 14.86
CA PHE A 86 -5.89 12.71 15.08
C PHE A 86 -5.99 11.48 15.99
N ASP A 87 -6.86 11.52 17.01
CA ASP A 87 -6.94 10.49 18.06
C ASP A 87 -5.57 10.08 18.64
N GLY A 88 -4.67 11.06 18.79
CA GLY A 88 -3.31 10.85 19.29
C GLY A 88 -2.33 10.19 18.29
N GLN A 89 -2.78 9.82 17.10
CA GLN A 89 -1.97 9.24 16.03
C GLN A 89 -1.59 10.29 14.97
N ASN A 90 -0.33 10.27 14.55
CA ASN A 90 0.20 11.19 13.54
C ASN A 90 -0.55 11.04 12.20
N VAL A 91 -0.90 12.14 11.55
CA VAL A 91 -1.67 12.14 10.29
C VAL A 91 -0.79 11.76 9.11
N CYS A 92 -1.27 10.85 8.25
CA CYS A 92 -0.61 10.53 6.98
C CYS A 92 -0.99 11.56 5.91
N ARG A 93 -0.07 11.89 5.01
CA ARG A 93 -0.22 12.94 4.00
C ARG A 93 0.01 12.39 2.59
N LEU A 94 -0.45 13.16 1.60
CA LEU A 94 -0.07 12.93 0.22
C LEU A 94 1.47 13.06 0.09
N GLY A 95 2.10 12.04 -0.50
CA GLY A 95 3.55 12.00 -0.71
C GLY A 95 4.34 11.40 0.46
N ASP A 96 3.70 11.04 1.58
CA ASP A 96 4.36 10.16 2.55
C ASP A 96 4.57 8.78 1.91
N PRO A 97 5.79 8.22 1.93
CA PRO A 97 6.09 6.95 1.27
C PRO A 97 5.30 5.78 1.89
N LEU A 98 4.94 4.83 1.04
CA LEU A 98 4.25 3.60 1.40
C LEU A 98 5.04 2.35 0.97
N LEU A 99 4.90 1.30 1.78
CA LEU A 99 5.29 -0.06 1.43
C LEU A 99 4.10 -0.77 0.79
N HIS A 100 4.15 -0.98 -0.51
CA HIS A 100 3.10 -1.60 -1.30
C HIS A 100 3.17 -3.13 -1.28
N ASN A 101 2.02 -3.78 -1.48
CA ASN A 101 1.86 -5.24 -1.58
C ASN A 101 2.60 -6.02 -0.47
N ARG A 102 2.37 -5.63 0.80
CA ARG A 102 3.10 -6.16 1.97
C ARG A 102 4.62 -6.04 1.82
N LYS A 103 5.10 -4.83 1.54
CA LYS A 103 6.53 -4.48 1.48
C LYS A 103 7.28 -5.09 0.31
N ASN A 104 6.59 -5.39 -0.79
CA ASN A 104 7.23 -5.84 -2.02
C ASN A 104 7.81 -4.68 -2.84
N ALA A 105 7.16 -3.51 -2.76
CA ALA A 105 7.59 -2.29 -3.44
C ALA A 105 7.49 -1.08 -2.51
N VAL A 106 8.25 -0.03 -2.85
CA VAL A 106 8.18 1.28 -2.18
C VAL A 106 7.62 2.28 -3.18
N GLY A 107 6.66 3.09 -2.75
CA GLY A 107 6.02 4.13 -3.57
C GLY A 107 5.63 5.35 -2.75
#